data_AF-A0A8D8ICS7-F1
#
_entry.id   AF-A0A8D8ICS7-F1
#
_cell.length_a   1.000
_cell.length_b   1.000
_cell.length_c   1.000
_cell.angle_alpha   90.00
_cell.angle_beta   90.00
_cell.angle_gamma   90.00
#
_symmetry.space_group_name_H-M   'P 1'
#
loop_
_entity.id
_entity.type
_entity.pdbx_description
1 polymer ?
#
loop_
_entity_poly.entity_id
_entity_poly.type
_entity_poly.pdbx_seq_one_letter_code
_entity_poly.pdbx_strand_id
1 'polypeptide(L)'
;VAGTETSVEFCGGTHLHQSGHMVDFVITTEEAIAKGIRRIVALTGPEAIKALKKTELLEGELNALKATIDADKTGADSREHVKKIVELNEDVSQAVIPYVK
;
A
#
# COMPACT_ATOMS: atom_id res chain seq x y z
N VAL A 1 26.63 25.44 -2.28
CA VAL A 1 27.21 24.30 -1.53
C VAL A 1 26.37 23.09 -1.91
N ALA A 2 26.94 21.91 -2.19
CA ALA A 2 26.19 20.77 -2.78
C ALA A 2 24.80 20.49 -2.16
N GLY A 3 24.64 20.68 -0.84
CA GLY A 3 23.34 20.54 -0.15
C GLY A 3 22.25 21.56 -0.50
N THR A 4 22.52 22.55 -1.37
CA THR A 4 21.49 23.46 -1.92
C THR A 4 20.94 22.99 -3.27
N GLU A 5 21.62 22.06 -3.94
CA GLU A 5 21.25 21.57 -5.27
C GLU A 5 20.78 20.11 -5.25
N THR A 6 21.30 19.30 -4.31
CA THR A 6 20.97 17.88 -4.18
C THR A 6 20.78 17.47 -2.72
N SER A 7 20.07 16.35 -2.51
CA SER A 7 20.01 15.71 -1.19
C SER A 7 21.38 15.12 -0.84
N VAL A 8 21.92 15.50 0.32
CA VAL A 8 23.20 15.00 0.84
C VAL A 8 22.97 14.46 2.24
N GLU A 9 23.35 13.21 2.46
CA GLU A 9 23.22 12.51 3.74
C GLU A 9 24.56 11.92 4.19
N PHE A 10 24.67 11.66 5.49
CA PHE A 10 25.82 10.97 6.07
C PHE A 10 25.43 9.52 6.38
N CYS A 11 25.76 8.60 5.47
CA CYS A 11 25.43 7.18 5.56
C CYS A 11 26.69 6.31 5.47
N GLY A 12 26.81 5.31 6.36
CA GLY A 12 27.91 4.35 6.40
C GLY A 12 27.63 3.01 5.71
N GLY A 13 26.54 2.91 4.94
CA GLY A 13 26.08 1.67 4.30
C GLY A 13 26.55 1.52 2.85
N THR A 14 26.09 0.43 2.22
CA THR A 14 26.27 0.21 0.78
C THR A 14 25.21 0.95 -0.02
N HIS A 15 25.62 1.67 -1.06
CA HIS A 15 24.73 2.50 -1.86
C HIS A 15 24.52 1.96 -3.27
N LEU A 16 23.38 2.30 -3.85
CA LEU A 16 23.12 2.12 -5.27
C LEU A 16 23.93 3.13 -6.08
N HIS A 17 24.32 2.76 -7.30
CA HIS A 17 25.07 3.65 -8.19
C HIS A 17 24.19 4.76 -8.80
N GLN A 18 22.89 4.49 -8.94
CA GLN A 18 21.89 5.45 -9.44
C GLN A 18 20.52 5.15 -8.81
N SER A 19 19.68 6.17 -8.65
CA SER A 19 18.33 6.03 -8.07
C SER A 19 17.44 5.10 -8.89
N GLY A 20 17.61 5.03 -10.20
CA GLY A 20 16.86 4.12 -11.08
C GLY A 20 17.02 2.63 -10.72
N HIS A 21 18.09 2.25 -10.03
CA HIS A 21 18.28 0.88 -9.56
C HIS A 21 17.31 0.48 -8.43
N MET A 22 16.63 1.45 -7.81
CA MET A 22 15.57 1.17 -6.82
C MET A 22 14.33 0.56 -7.47
N VAL A 23 14.15 0.74 -8.79
CA VAL A 23 12.94 0.33 -9.54
C VAL A 23 11.71 1.01 -8.94
N ASP A 24 10.68 0.27 -8.53
CA ASP A 24 9.50 0.83 -7.89
C ASP A 24 9.81 1.25 -6.46
N PHE A 25 9.18 2.33 -6.03
CA PHE A 25 9.24 2.85 -4.67
C PHE A 25 7.82 3.15 -4.19
N VAL A 26 7.40 2.54 -3.09
CA VAL A 26 6.06 2.73 -2.52
C VAL A 26 6.17 3.01 -1.03
N ILE A 27 5.46 4.03 -0.54
CA ILE A 27 5.30 4.28 0.89
C ILE A 27 4.20 3.35 1.40
N THR A 28 4.47 2.57 2.44
CA THR A 28 3.50 1.62 3.03
C THR A 28 2.84 2.19 4.28
N THR A 29 3.56 2.96 5.10
CA THR A 29 2.99 3.64 6.27
C THR A 29 3.64 4.99 6.51
N GLU A 30 2.85 5.92 7.06
CA GLU A 30 3.35 7.18 7.60
C GLU A 30 2.67 7.44 8.95
N GLU A 31 3.46 7.49 10.03
CA GLU A 31 2.95 7.58 11.40
C GLU A 31 3.57 8.76 12.15
N ALA A 32 2.77 9.48 12.94
CA ALA A 32 3.27 10.53 13.83
C ALA A 32 3.83 9.90 15.12
N ILE A 33 5.10 10.16 15.44
CA ILE A 33 5.76 9.63 16.64
C ILE A 33 5.77 10.68 17.76
N ALA A 34 5.93 11.95 17.42
CA ALA A 34 5.95 13.06 18.35
C ALA A 34 5.54 14.37 17.65
N LYS A 35 5.41 15.46 18.41
CA LYS A 35 5.07 16.78 17.86
C LYS A 35 6.13 17.20 16.83
N GLY A 36 5.73 17.22 15.56
CA GLY A 36 6.61 17.58 14.43
C GLY A 36 7.51 16.46 13.91
N ILE A 37 7.35 15.21 14.37
CA ILE A 37 8.17 14.06 13.95
C ILE A 37 7.26 12.97 13.37
N ARG A 38 7.57 12.55 12.14
CA ARG A 38 6.86 11.47 11.42
C ARG A 38 7.84 10.38 10.99
N ARG A 39 7.39 9.12 11.03
CA ARG A 39 8.12 7.97 10.49
C ARG A 39 7.41 7.49 9.23
N ILE A 40 8.17 7.41 8.15
CA ILE A 40 7.73 6.90 6.86
C ILE A 40 8.39 5.53 6.69
N VAL A 41 7.60 4.52 6.33
CA VAL A 41 8.09 3.20 5.91
C VAL A 41 7.80 3.07 4.42
N ALA A 42 8.80 2.63 3.65
CA ALA A 42 8.69 2.46 2.23
C ALA A 42 9.39 1.17 1.77
N LEU A 43 8.94 0.63 0.65
CA LEU A 43 9.50 -0.52 -0.02
C LEU A 43 10.09 -0.11 -1.37
N THR A 44 11.13 -0.82 -1.78
CA THR A 44 11.73 -0.68 -3.11
C THR A 44 11.77 -2.02 -3.85
N GLY A 45 11.94 -1.98 -5.18
CA GLY A 45 12.28 -3.16 -5.97
C GLY A 45 11.18 -4.23 -5.97
N PRO A 46 11.53 -5.53 -5.88
CA PRO A 46 10.55 -6.61 -5.94
C PRO A 46 9.45 -6.54 -4.89
N GLU A 47 9.75 -6.04 -3.68
CA GLU A 47 8.75 -5.92 -2.62
C GLU A 47 7.76 -4.78 -2.91
N ALA A 48 8.21 -3.68 -3.51
CA ALA A 48 7.33 -2.61 -3.97
C ALA A 48 6.37 -3.12 -5.07
N ILE A 49 6.88 -3.89 -6.03
CA ILE A 49 6.06 -4.50 -7.09
C ILE A 49 5.01 -5.45 -6.50
N LYS A 50 5.38 -6.26 -5.50
CA LYS A 50 4.43 -7.17 -4.83
C LYS A 50 3.32 -6.38 -4.13
N ALA A 51 3.64 -5.29 -3.45
CA ALA A 51 2.66 -4.43 -2.80
C ALA A 51 1.67 -3.81 -3.80
N LEU A 52 2.17 -3.32 -4.95
CA LEU A 52 1.33 -2.80 -6.03
C LEU A 52 0.39 -3.88 -6.58
N LYS A 53 0.91 -5.06 -6.91
CA LYS A 53 0.09 -6.18 -7.41
C LYS A 53 -0.94 -6.64 -6.39
N LYS A 54 -0.60 -6.70 -5.10
CA LYS A 54 -1.56 -7.05 -4.05
C LYS A 54 -2.68 -6.03 -3.97
N THR A 55 -2.38 -4.74 -4.19
CA THR A 55 -3.39 -3.67 -4.26
C THR A 55 -4.34 -3.89 -5.42
N GLU A 56 -3.82 -4.15 -6.63
CA GLU A 56 -4.64 -4.42 -7.81
C GLU A 56 -5.58 -5.61 -7.62
N LEU A 57 -5.09 -6.68 -6.99
CA LEU A 57 -5.89 -7.87 -6.69
C LEU A 57 -7.04 -7.55 -5.72
N LEU A 58 -6.75 -6.87 -4.61
CA LEU A 58 -7.74 -6.49 -3.60
C LEU A 58 -8.80 -5.52 -4.17
N GLU A 59 -8.40 -4.59 -5.04
CA GLU A 59 -9.33 -3.72 -5.74
C GLU A 59 -10.26 -4.50 -6.69
N GLY A 60 -9.72 -5.49 -7.39
CA GLY A 60 -10.50 -6.39 -8.23
C GLY A 60 -11.56 -7.16 -7.44
N GLU A 61 -11.16 -7.73 -6.31
CA GLU A 61 -12.05 -8.45 -5.38
C GLU A 61 -13.13 -7.54 -4.81
N LEU A 62 -12.76 -6.32 -4.39
CA LEU A 62 -13.70 -5.32 -3.88
C LEU A 62 -14.73 -4.91 -4.94
N ASN A 63 -14.28 -4.67 -6.17
CA ASN A 63 -15.17 -4.29 -7.27
C ASN A 63 -16.14 -5.42 -7.64
N ALA A 64 -15.67 -6.67 -7.65
CA ALA A 64 -16.53 -7.83 -7.89
C ALA A 64 -17.57 -8.03 -6.77
N LEU A 65 -17.15 -7.87 -5.51
CA LEU A 65 -18.05 -7.95 -4.36
C LEU A 65 -19.11 -6.83 -4.40
N LYS A 66 -18.69 -5.60 -4.71
CA LYS A 66 -19.60 -4.47 -4.88
C LYS A 66 -20.63 -4.72 -5.98
N ALA A 67 -20.20 -5.21 -7.15
CA ALA A 67 -21.11 -5.54 -8.24
C ALA A 67 -22.12 -6.64 -7.85
N THR A 68 -21.70 -7.61 -7.04
CA THR A 68 -22.59 -8.68 -6.53
C THR A 68 -23.63 -8.11 -5.57
N ILE A 69 -23.23 -7.21 -4.66
CA ILE A 69 -24.12 -6.54 -3.71
C ILE A 69 -25.12 -5.65 -4.45
N ASP A 70 -24.67 -4.86 -5.42
CA ASP A 70 -25.53 -3.95 -6.20
C ASP A 70 -26.56 -4.72 -7.05
N ALA A 71 -26.26 -5.97 -7.43
CA ALA A 71 -27.18 -6.84 -8.15
C ALA A 71 -28.26 -7.48 -7.25
N ASP A 72 -27.99 -7.67 -5.95
CA ASP A 72 -28.94 -8.22 -4.98
C ASP A 72 -29.94 -7.14 -4.51
N LYS A 73 -31.02 -6.98 -5.28
CA LYS A 73 -32.10 -6.03 -4.99
C LYS A 73 -33.09 -6.51 -3.92
N THR A 74 -33.05 -7.79 -3.54
CA THR A 74 -34.00 -8.40 -2.61
C THR A 74 -33.42 -8.61 -1.22
N GLY A 75 -32.09 -8.50 -1.05
CA GLY A 75 -31.39 -8.62 0.23
C GLY A 75 -31.37 -10.05 0.77
N ALA A 76 -31.68 -11.03 -0.08
CA ALA A 76 -31.78 -12.43 0.30
C ALA A 76 -30.42 -13.00 0.76
N ASP A 77 -29.33 -12.50 0.17
CA ASP A 77 -27.96 -12.97 0.44
C ASP A 77 -27.18 -12.03 1.37
N SER A 78 -27.89 -11.14 2.08
CA SER A 78 -27.30 -10.13 2.98
C SER A 78 -26.29 -10.71 3.99
N ARG A 79 -26.56 -11.89 4.56
CA ARG A 79 -25.65 -12.55 5.51
C ARG A 79 -24.35 -13.01 4.86
N GLU A 80 -24.41 -13.51 3.63
CA GLU A 80 -23.24 -13.97 2.88
C GLU A 80 -22.38 -12.78 2.41
N HIS A 81 -23.03 -11.70 1.97
CA HIS A 81 -22.33 -10.45 1.64
C HIS A 81 -21.58 -9.89 2.84
N VAL A 82 -22.20 -9.83 4.02
CA VAL A 82 -21.55 -9.37 5.25
C VAL A 82 -20.35 -10.25 5.60
N LYS A 83 -20.45 -11.57 5.44
CA LYS A 83 -19.34 -12.48 5.70
C LYS A 83 -18.14 -12.18 4.78
N LYS A 84 -18.38 -12.06 3.46
CA LYS A 84 -17.33 -11.72 2.48
C LYS A 84 -16.71 -10.35 2.72
N ILE A 85 -17.51 -9.37 3.17
CA ILE A 85 -17.01 -8.05 3.54
C ILE A 85 -16.04 -8.15 4.71
N VAL A 86 -16.37 -8.93 5.75
CA VAL A 86 -15.50 -9.11 6.92
C VAL A 86 -14.20 -9.81 6.52
N GLU A 87 -14.27 -10.89 5.75
CA GLU A 87 -13.10 -11.63 5.26
C GLU A 87 -12.17 -10.71 4.43
N LEU A 88 -12.74 -9.97 3.45
CA LEU A 88 -11.95 -9.05 2.63
C LEU A 88 -11.36 -7.89 3.45
N ASN A 89 -12.09 -7.39 4.46
CA ASN A 89 -11.58 -6.34 5.35
C ASN A 89 -10.41 -6.82 6.20
N GLU A 90 -10.44 -8.07 6.68
CA GLU A 90 -9.29 -8.69 7.38
C GLU A 90 -8.08 -8.80 6.45
N ASP A 91 -8.28 -9.27 5.20
CA ASP A 91 -7.21 -9.38 4.20
C ASP A 91 -6.59 -8.03 3.85
N VAL A 92 -7.41 -6.98 3.67
CA VAL A 92 -6.94 -5.62 3.43
C VAL A 92 -6.15 -5.10 4.63
N SER A 93 -6.61 -5.36 5.86
CA SER A 93 -5.96 -4.87 7.09
C SER A 93 -4.56 -5.44 7.31
N GLN A 94 -4.32 -6.67 6.85
CA GLN A 94 -3.01 -7.35 6.97
C GLN A 94 -2.12 -7.16 5.74
N ALA A 95 -2.66 -6.63 4.65
CA ALA A 95 -1.92 -6.49 3.41
C ALA A 95 -0.89 -5.37 3.49
N VAL A 96 0.31 -5.64 2.97
CA VAL A 96 1.33 -4.62 2.74
C VAL A 96 1.07 -3.99 1.38
N ILE A 97 0.36 -2.88 1.38
CA ILE A 97 -0.04 -2.12 0.20
C ILE A 97 0.40 -0.65 0.33
N PRO A 98 0.44 0.13 -0.76
CA PRO A 98 0.78 1.55 -0.71
C PRO A 98 -0.19 2.33 0.19
N TYR A 99 0.37 3.21 1.02
CA TYR A 99 -0.35 4.12 1.92
C TYR A 99 -1.16 5.18 1.15
N VAL A 100 -0.68 5.57 -0.03
CA VAL A 100 -1.31 6.54 -0.91
C VAL A 100 -1.25 5.99 -2.33
N LYS A 101 -2.36 6.09 -3.05
CA LYS A 101 -2.46 5.79 -4.47
C LYS A 101 -2.43 7.07 -5.29
#